data_AF-A7GW06-F1
#
_entry.id   AF-A7GW06-F1
#
_cell.length_a   1.000
_cell.length_b   1.000
_cell.length_c   1.000
_cell.angle_alpha   90.00
_cell.angle_beta   90.00
_cell.angle_gamma   90.00
#
_symmetry.space_group_name_H-M   'P 1'
#
loop_
_entity.id
_entity.type
_entity.pdbx_description
1 polymer ?
#
loop_
_entity_poly.entity_id
_entity_poly.type
_entity_poly.pdbx_seq_one_letter_code
_entity_poly.pdbx_strand_id
1 'polypeptide(L)'
;MNGQMYQTCAIVTAAKIALKNGGEIDYAPLNYEDETKFLFQDGSVARSVSEWFERTRKLGLDDMKFLSPTSVSDRSLLGFSNTTASGIACFFADGAASYFTPHWEFTRQSSQDGKWLITYTQNKWENPPEQKPKFDDNRAEFASVLTRIKALAQEIECEHFAGVFQRALNALNDDDTIAAEYIDKNIRPATAKFRAIFSG
;
A
#
# COMPACT_ATOMS: atom_id res chain seq x y z
N MET A 1 7.16 -9.14 -8.75
CA MET A 1 6.52 -8.08 -7.94
C MET A 1 6.84 -8.38 -6.48
N ASN A 2 7.48 -7.46 -5.76
CA ASN A 2 7.90 -7.68 -4.37
C ASN A 2 6.82 -7.25 -3.35
N GLY A 3 5.71 -6.66 -3.80
CA GLY A 3 4.62 -6.20 -2.92
C GLY A 3 4.79 -4.76 -2.41
N GLN A 4 5.79 -4.01 -2.88
CA GLN A 4 6.09 -2.64 -2.46
C GLN A 4 4.87 -1.71 -2.46
N MET A 5 4.19 -1.60 -3.61
CA MET A 5 3.02 -0.73 -3.74
C MET A 5 1.92 -1.11 -2.75
N TYR A 6 1.64 -2.42 -2.62
CA TYR A 6 0.63 -2.91 -1.70
C TYR A 6 0.98 -2.54 -0.25
N GLN A 7 2.21 -2.82 0.18
CA GLN A 7 2.67 -2.53 1.55
C GLN A 7 2.57 -1.03 1.85
N THR A 8 3.06 -0.17 0.95
CA THR A 8 2.97 1.28 1.12
C THR A 8 1.52 1.75 1.23
N CYS A 9 0.62 1.25 0.37
CA CYS A 9 -0.81 1.58 0.46
C CYS A 9 -1.44 1.09 1.76
N ALA A 10 -1.09 -0.10 2.25
CA ALA A 10 -1.58 -0.66 3.50
C ALA A 10 -1.16 0.21 4.70
N ILE A 11 0.12 0.62 4.76
CA ILE A 11 0.65 1.52 5.79
C ILE A 11 -0.09 2.87 5.75
N VAL A 12 -0.24 3.48 4.57
CA VAL A 12 -0.96 4.76 4.41
C VAL A 12 -2.40 4.63 4.88
N THR A 13 -3.08 3.54 4.52
CA THR A 13 -4.48 3.30 4.90
C THR A 13 -4.63 3.18 6.41
N ALA A 14 -3.82 2.33 7.05
CA ALA A 14 -3.80 2.15 8.49
C ALA A 14 -3.53 3.48 9.22
N ALA A 15 -2.55 4.26 8.76
CA ALA A 15 -2.23 5.56 9.34
C ALA A 15 -3.37 6.57 9.22
N LYS A 16 -4.08 6.60 8.08
CA LYS A 16 -5.24 7.49 7.90
C LYS A 16 -6.40 7.11 8.80
N ILE A 17 -6.68 5.81 8.98
CA ILE A 17 -7.69 5.32 9.92
C ILE A 17 -7.32 5.74 11.35
N ALA A 18 -6.06 5.54 11.74
CA ALA A 18 -5.56 5.92 13.06
C ALA A 18 -5.65 7.45 13.30
N LEU A 19 -5.30 8.27 12.32
CA LEU A 19 -5.45 9.73 12.38
C LEU A 19 -6.92 10.14 12.54
N LYS A 20 -7.82 9.58 11.72
CA LYS A 20 -9.26 9.86 11.78
C LYS A 20 -9.85 9.53 13.16
N ASN A 21 -9.42 8.42 13.74
CA ASN A 21 -9.94 7.93 15.01
C ASN A 21 -9.18 8.46 16.24
N GLY A 22 -8.06 9.16 16.04
CA GLY A 22 -7.17 9.62 17.12
C GLY A 22 -6.45 8.51 17.89
N GLY A 23 -6.42 7.30 17.32
CA GLY A 23 -5.93 6.07 17.96
C GLY A 23 -4.51 5.66 17.55
N GLU A 24 -4.11 4.49 18.04
CA GLU A 24 -2.90 3.80 17.57
C GLU A 24 -3.10 3.23 16.16
N ILE A 25 -2.00 3.06 15.43
CA ILE A 25 -2.03 2.42 14.12
C ILE A 25 -2.12 0.90 14.26
N ASP A 26 -3.10 0.31 13.59
CA ASP A 26 -3.24 -1.13 13.43
C ASP A 26 -2.65 -1.57 12.08
N TYR A 27 -1.45 -2.15 12.12
CA TYR A 27 -0.74 -2.65 10.95
C TYR A 27 -0.05 -3.98 11.27
N ALA A 28 -0.39 -5.02 10.51
CA ALA A 28 0.27 -6.32 10.56
C ALA A 28 1.20 -6.49 9.35
N PRO A 29 2.50 -6.76 9.55
CA PRO A 29 3.41 -7.12 8.46
C PRO A 29 2.99 -8.39 7.74
N LEU A 30 3.22 -8.46 6.44
CA LEU A 30 2.95 -9.65 5.64
C LEU A 30 4.01 -10.73 5.84
N ASN A 31 3.68 -11.96 5.46
CA ASN A 31 4.54 -13.13 5.63
C ASN A 31 5.91 -13.04 4.93
N TYR A 32 6.00 -12.26 3.86
CA TYR A 32 7.23 -12.04 3.11
C TYR A 32 8.08 -10.88 3.65
N GLU A 33 7.60 -10.16 4.66
CA GLU A 33 8.33 -9.09 5.34
C GLU A 33 9.18 -9.68 6.47
N ASP A 34 10.46 -9.28 6.55
CA ASP A 34 11.36 -9.65 7.65
C ASP A 34 11.46 -8.49 8.66
N GLU A 35 11.79 -7.30 8.16
CA GLU A 35 11.91 -6.06 8.93
C GLU A 35 11.32 -4.91 8.11
N THR A 36 10.60 -4.00 8.79
CA THR A 36 10.23 -2.69 8.22
C THR A 36 10.65 -1.59 9.18
N LYS A 37 11.55 -0.71 8.74
CA LYS A 37 12.06 0.43 9.52
C LYS A 37 11.99 1.74 8.77
N PHE A 38 12.06 2.84 9.51
CA PHE A 38 11.96 4.20 9.00
C PHE A 38 13.14 5.03 9.49
N LEU A 39 13.95 5.53 8.56
CA LEU A 39 15.08 6.41 8.79
C LEU A 39 14.64 7.88 8.62
N PHE A 40 14.80 8.67 9.65
CA PHE A 40 14.48 10.11 9.65
C PHE A 40 15.69 10.94 9.21
N GLN A 41 15.46 12.18 8.78
CA GLN A 41 16.53 13.06 8.30
C GLN A 41 17.55 13.44 9.39
N ASP A 42 17.16 13.39 10.66
CA ASP A 42 18.04 13.60 11.81
C ASP A 42 18.90 12.37 12.15
N GLY A 43 18.85 11.31 11.33
CA GLY A 43 19.63 10.08 11.47
C GLY A 43 19.02 9.05 12.43
N SER A 44 17.91 9.38 13.08
CA SER A 44 17.25 8.46 14.00
C SER A 44 16.35 7.46 13.27
N VAL A 45 16.03 6.36 13.95
CA VAL A 45 15.34 5.20 13.34
C VAL A 45 14.12 4.80 14.17
N ALA A 46 12.98 4.63 13.51
CA ALA A 46 11.85 3.88 14.05
C ALA A 46 11.89 2.45 13.50
N ARG A 47 11.81 1.45 14.39
CA ARG A 47 11.97 0.03 14.05
C ARG A 47 10.66 -0.67 13.69
N SER A 48 9.55 0.06 13.67
CA SER A 48 8.25 -0.46 13.29
C SER A 48 7.38 0.64 12.68
N VAL A 49 6.30 0.21 12.00
CA VAL A 49 5.25 1.11 11.49
C VAL A 49 4.59 1.88 12.63
N SER A 50 4.35 1.24 13.78
CA SER A 50 3.75 1.91 14.95
C SER A 50 4.67 2.97 15.56
N GLU A 51 5.97 2.69 15.71
CA GLU A 51 6.93 3.68 16.20
C GLU A 51 7.06 4.88 15.25
N TRP A 52 7.06 4.62 13.94
CA TRP A 52 7.11 5.67 12.92
C TRP A 52 5.85 6.55 12.94
N PHE A 53 4.67 5.93 13.06
CA PHE A 53 3.41 6.65 13.11
C PHE A 53 3.32 7.54 14.35
N GLU A 54 3.61 7.01 15.53
CA GLU A 54 3.58 7.79 16.78
C GLU A 54 4.58 8.95 16.76
N ARG A 55 5.74 8.73 16.15
CA ARG A 55 6.71 9.79 15.99
C ARG A 55 6.25 10.89 15.03
N THR A 56 5.77 10.53 13.85
CA THR A 56 5.28 11.52 12.88
C THR A 56 4.09 12.29 13.44
N ARG A 57 3.20 11.63 14.19
CA ARG A 57 2.12 12.27 14.96
C ARG A 57 2.63 13.29 15.98
N LYS A 58 3.67 12.97 16.76
CA LYS A 58 4.32 13.92 17.69
C LYS A 58 4.93 15.14 16.99
N LEU A 59 5.32 14.99 15.73
CA LEU A 59 5.79 16.09 14.88
C LEU A 59 4.65 16.91 14.26
N GLY A 60 3.39 16.66 14.62
CA GLY A 60 2.24 17.42 14.13
C GLY A 60 1.70 16.94 12.78
N LEU A 61 1.82 15.64 12.49
CA LEU A 61 1.24 15.04 11.28
C LEU A 61 -0.27 15.30 11.21
N ASP A 62 -0.72 15.80 10.06
CA ASP A 62 -2.13 16.14 9.78
C ASP A 62 -2.75 15.25 8.69
N ASP A 63 -1.99 14.90 7.64
CA ASP A 63 -2.48 13.99 6.58
C ASP A 63 -1.34 13.14 6.00
N MET A 64 -1.71 11.99 5.45
CA MET A 64 -0.81 11.11 4.70
C MET A 64 -1.41 10.72 3.35
N LYS A 65 -0.55 10.62 2.34
CA LYS A 65 -0.94 10.17 1.00
C LYS A 65 0.06 9.20 0.41
N PHE A 66 -0.43 8.28 -0.41
CA PHE A 66 0.43 7.50 -1.29
C PHE A 66 1.02 8.42 -2.36
N LEU A 67 2.34 8.39 -2.49
CA LEU A 67 3.08 9.11 -3.51
C LEU A 67 3.44 8.14 -4.63
N SER A 68 3.11 8.49 -5.88
CA SER A 68 3.58 7.77 -7.06
C SER A 68 4.00 8.76 -8.14
N PRO A 69 5.16 8.58 -8.78
CA PRO A 69 5.59 9.44 -9.86
C PRO A 69 4.64 9.29 -11.07
N THR A 70 4.20 10.41 -11.61
CA THR A 70 3.36 10.49 -12.82
C THR A 70 4.16 10.39 -14.12
N SER A 71 5.47 10.63 -14.04
CA SER A 71 6.43 10.46 -15.13
C SER A 71 7.46 9.41 -14.75
N VAL A 72 7.59 8.39 -15.58
CA VAL A 72 8.76 7.50 -15.58
C VAL A 72 9.58 7.79 -16.83
N SER A 73 10.89 7.66 -16.72
CA SER A 73 11.83 7.81 -17.85
C SER A 73 11.56 6.77 -18.95
N ASP A 74 11.09 5.59 -18.58
CA ASP A 74 10.74 4.51 -19.51
C ASP A 74 9.28 4.06 -19.31
N ARG A 75 8.40 4.49 -20.21
CA ARG A 75 6.97 4.14 -20.16
C ARG A 75 6.70 2.66 -20.41
N SER A 76 7.62 1.93 -21.04
CA SER A 76 7.49 0.47 -21.22
C SER A 76 7.55 -0.28 -19.89
N LEU A 77 8.14 0.36 -18.88
CA LEU A 77 8.27 -0.16 -17.53
C LEU A 77 7.08 0.17 -16.61
N LEU A 78 6.13 1.02 -17.03
CA LEU A 78 4.94 1.39 -16.24
C LEU A 78 4.04 0.20 -15.90
N GLY A 79 4.01 -0.82 -16.75
CA GLY A 79 3.26 -2.06 -16.50
C GLY A 79 3.93 -2.98 -15.48
N PHE A 80 5.18 -2.70 -15.11
CA PHE A 80 5.93 -3.49 -14.15
C PHE A 80 5.99 -2.74 -12.82
N SER A 81 5.17 -3.19 -11.87
CA SER A 81 5.32 -2.88 -10.45
C SER A 81 6.80 -3.08 -10.06
N ASN A 82 7.51 -1.99 -9.74
CA ASN A 82 8.89 -1.85 -9.23
C ASN A 82 9.70 -0.73 -9.92
N THR A 83 9.15 -0.04 -10.94
CA THR A 83 9.88 0.99 -11.71
C THR A 83 9.52 2.42 -11.32
N THR A 84 8.46 2.59 -10.51
CA THR A 84 8.03 3.86 -9.94
C THR A 84 8.55 4.01 -8.52
N ALA A 85 9.24 5.11 -8.22
CA ALA A 85 9.63 5.51 -6.86
C ALA A 85 8.39 5.91 -6.04
N SER A 86 7.56 4.93 -5.67
CA SER A 86 6.40 5.15 -4.82
C SER A 86 6.83 5.36 -3.37
N GLY A 87 6.05 6.12 -2.61
CA GLY A 87 6.39 6.43 -1.23
C GLY A 87 5.21 6.90 -0.40
N ILE A 88 5.50 7.37 0.80
CA ILE A 88 4.51 7.92 1.73
C ILE A 88 4.76 9.42 1.83
N ALA A 89 3.82 10.24 1.38
CA ALA A 89 3.83 11.67 1.61
C ALA A 89 3.18 11.99 2.96
N CYS A 90 3.86 12.80 3.77
CA CYS A 90 3.40 13.27 5.08
C CYS A 90 3.24 14.79 5.05
N PHE A 91 2.06 15.27 5.45
CA PHE A 91 1.74 16.69 5.55
C PHE A 91 1.52 17.06 7.02
N PHE A 92 2.15 18.13 7.48
CA PHE A 92 2.11 18.57 8.87
C PHE A 92 1.18 19.79 9.05
N ALA A 93 0.76 20.04 10.28
CA ALA A 93 -0.16 21.12 10.63
C ALA A 93 0.47 22.52 10.44
N ASP A 94 1.79 22.63 10.51
CA ASP A 94 2.56 23.86 10.27
C ASP A 94 2.77 24.17 8.77
N GLY A 95 2.23 23.34 7.88
CA GLY A 95 2.37 23.47 6.43
C GLY A 95 3.63 22.79 5.87
N ALA A 96 4.51 22.24 6.71
CA ALA A 96 5.62 21.45 6.23
C ALA A 96 5.15 20.15 5.57
N ALA A 97 5.98 19.62 4.66
CA ALA A 97 5.77 18.31 4.07
C ALA A 97 7.09 17.55 3.92
N SER A 98 7.02 16.24 4.07
CA SER A 98 8.13 15.33 3.82
C SER A 98 7.60 14.05 3.16
N TYR A 99 8.49 13.22 2.64
CA TYR A 99 8.08 11.94 2.08
C TYR A 99 9.08 10.82 2.38
N PHE A 100 8.58 9.61 2.52
CA PHE A 100 9.38 8.42 2.76
C PHE A 100 9.44 7.54 1.51
N THR A 101 10.65 7.23 1.06
CA THR A 101 10.88 6.31 -0.06
C THR A 101 11.37 4.96 0.45
N PRO A 102 10.73 3.84 0.09
CA PRO A 102 11.16 2.52 0.51
C PRO A 102 12.36 2.02 -0.31
N HIS A 103 13.25 1.33 0.36
CA HIS A 103 14.29 0.48 -0.21
C HIS A 103 14.08 -0.95 0.26
N TRP A 104 14.07 -1.90 -0.68
CA TRP A 104 13.77 -3.31 -0.43
C TRP A 104 15.00 -4.15 -0.74
N GLU A 105 15.48 -4.88 0.26
CA GLU A 105 16.62 -5.78 0.15
C GLU A 105 16.17 -7.22 0.44
N PHE A 106 16.45 -8.13 -0.49
CA PHE A 106 16.08 -9.53 -0.33
C PHE A 106 17.13 -10.27 0.48
N THR A 107 16.75 -10.83 1.63
CA THR A 107 17.62 -11.67 2.45
C THR A 107 17.30 -13.13 2.26
N ARG A 108 18.31 -13.93 1.89
CA ARG A 108 18.25 -15.39 2.02
C ARG A 108 18.92 -15.76 3.33
N GLN A 109 18.14 -15.92 4.40
CA GLN A 109 18.66 -16.68 5.53
C GLN A 109 18.59 -18.17 5.20
N SER A 110 19.65 -18.90 5.54
CA SER A 110 19.83 -20.30 5.17
C SER A 110 18.80 -21.19 5.87
N SER A 111 17.68 -21.46 5.22
CA SER A 111 16.88 -22.70 5.20
C SER A 111 15.36 -22.54 5.10
N GLN A 112 14.81 -21.32 5.05
CA GLN A 112 13.40 -21.11 4.64
C GLN A 112 13.26 -19.81 3.83
N ASP A 113 12.26 -19.80 2.96
CA ASP A 113 11.86 -18.76 2.00
C ASP A 113 12.45 -17.37 2.33
N GLY A 114 13.30 -16.86 1.44
CA GLY A 114 13.91 -15.55 1.64
C GLY A 114 12.85 -14.46 1.80
N LYS A 115 13.15 -13.48 2.64
CA LYS A 115 12.23 -12.39 3.01
C LYS A 115 12.81 -11.04 2.62
N TRP A 116 12.00 -9.99 2.80
CA TRP A 116 12.38 -8.62 2.47
C TRP A 116 12.69 -7.79 3.71
N LEU A 117 13.88 -7.20 3.75
CA LEU A 117 14.23 -6.08 4.63
C LEU A 117 13.80 -4.78 3.94
N ILE A 118 13.04 -3.95 4.66
CA ILE A 118 12.38 -2.78 4.07
C ILE A 118 12.77 -1.55 4.88
N THR A 119 13.42 -0.59 4.22
CA THR A 119 13.83 0.67 4.84
C THR A 119 13.19 1.85 4.15
N TYR A 120 12.29 2.54 4.84
CA TYR A 120 11.71 3.80 4.40
C TYR A 120 12.62 4.96 4.82
N THR A 121 13.15 5.71 3.86
CA THR A 121 14.03 6.86 4.14
C THR A 121 13.27 8.15 3.96
N GLN A 122 13.30 9.02 4.98
CA GLN A 122 12.69 10.34 4.94
C GLN A 122 13.48 11.29 4.04
N ASN A 123 12.76 12.01 3.19
CA ASN A 123 13.28 13.05 2.33
C ASN A 123 12.49 14.34 2.56
N LYS A 124 13.18 15.47 2.46
CA LYS A 124 12.55 16.79 2.49
C LYS A 124 11.79 16.99 1.17
N TRP A 125 10.56 17.49 1.26
CA TRP A 125 9.88 18.01 0.09
C TRP A 125 10.29 19.47 -0.08
N GLU A 126 11.19 19.77 -1.01
CA GLU A 126 11.72 21.14 -1.16
C GLU A 126 10.67 22.13 -1.65
N ASN A 127 9.83 21.70 -2.60
CA ASN A 127 8.75 22.51 -3.18
C ASN A 127 7.41 21.76 -3.02
N PRO A 128 6.84 21.70 -1.80
CA PRO A 128 5.55 21.07 -1.61
C PRO A 128 4.46 21.92 -2.29
N PRO A 129 3.35 21.30 -2.72
CA PRO A 129 2.19 22.04 -3.20
C PRO A 129 1.72 23.06 -2.15
N GLU A 130 1.39 24.28 -2.58
CA GLU A 130 0.89 25.35 -1.67
C GLU A 130 -0.35 24.91 -0.87
N GLN A 131 -1.15 24.03 -1.46
CA GLN A 131 -2.30 23.40 -0.82
C GLN A 131 -2.19 21.89 -0.93
N LYS A 132 -2.59 21.20 0.14
CA LYS A 132 -2.67 19.73 0.15
C LYS A 132 -3.54 19.27 -1.01
N PRO A 133 -3.08 18.32 -1.85
CA PRO A 133 -3.89 17.80 -2.94
C PRO A 133 -5.23 17.27 -2.41
N LYS A 134 -6.32 17.82 -2.92
CA LYS A 134 -7.68 17.34 -2.68
C LYS A 134 -8.10 16.55 -3.90
N PHE A 135 -8.70 15.39 -3.65
CA PHE A 135 -9.29 14.56 -4.67
C PHE A 135 -10.77 14.48 -4.35
N ASP A 136 -11.61 14.70 -5.36
CA ASP A 136 -13.06 14.57 -5.21
C ASP A 136 -13.41 13.11 -4.93
N ASP A 137 -14.50 12.89 -4.19
CA ASP A 137 -15.03 11.55 -3.98
C ASP A 137 -15.60 11.02 -5.31
N ASN A 138 -14.83 10.16 -5.96
CA ASN A 138 -15.18 9.55 -7.24
C ASN A 138 -15.78 8.14 -7.07
N ARG A 139 -16.23 7.76 -5.85
CA ARG A 139 -16.77 6.42 -5.57
C ARG A 139 -17.87 6.00 -6.54
N ALA A 140 -18.80 6.89 -6.85
CA ALA A 140 -19.91 6.59 -7.76
C ALA A 140 -19.45 6.30 -9.19
N GLU A 141 -18.53 7.10 -9.71
CA GLU A 141 -17.95 6.90 -11.04
C GLU A 141 -17.13 5.60 -11.07
N PHE A 142 -16.30 5.37 -10.04
CA PHE A 142 -15.49 4.16 -9.94
C PHE A 142 -16.36 2.89 -9.84
N ALA A 143 -17.43 2.92 -9.05
CA ALA A 143 -18.40 1.83 -8.97
C ALA A 143 -19.06 1.54 -10.35
N SER A 144 -19.37 2.59 -11.12
CA SER A 144 -19.90 2.45 -12.47
C SER A 144 -18.91 1.76 -13.40
N VAL A 145 -17.63 2.16 -13.36
CA VAL A 145 -16.56 1.53 -14.14
C VAL A 145 -16.38 0.06 -13.76
N LEU A 146 -16.27 -0.26 -12.46
CA LEU A 146 -16.15 -1.64 -12.00
C LEU A 146 -17.35 -2.51 -12.44
N THR A 147 -18.55 -1.96 -12.40
CA THR A 147 -19.78 -2.65 -12.84
C THR A 147 -19.72 -2.98 -14.33
N ARG A 148 -19.30 -2.02 -15.17
CA ARG A 148 -19.18 -2.20 -16.62
C ARG A 148 -18.11 -3.23 -16.98
N ILE A 149 -16.94 -3.17 -16.34
CA ILE A 149 -15.84 -4.11 -16.62
C ILE A 149 -16.21 -5.52 -16.10
N LYS A 150 -16.93 -5.63 -14.97
CA LYS A 150 -17.50 -6.90 -14.51
C LYS A 150 -18.45 -7.51 -15.56
N ALA A 151 -19.39 -6.73 -16.08
CA ALA A 151 -20.36 -7.20 -17.08
C ALA A 151 -19.63 -7.69 -18.34
N LEU A 152 -18.67 -6.90 -18.84
CA LEU A 152 -17.83 -7.31 -19.96
C LEU A 152 -17.11 -8.64 -19.69
N ALA A 153 -16.51 -8.80 -18.50
CA ALA A 153 -15.83 -10.04 -18.13
C ALA A 153 -16.78 -11.26 -18.13
N GLN A 154 -18.06 -11.07 -17.79
CA GLN A 154 -19.07 -12.14 -17.88
C GLN A 154 -19.42 -12.44 -19.34
N GLU A 155 -19.59 -11.41 -20.18
CA GLU A 155 -19.90 -11.55 -21.61
C GLU A 155 -18.81 -12.31 -22.38
N ILE A 156 -17.54 -12.12 -22.01
CA ILE A 156 -16.39 -12.82 -22.63
C ILE A 156 -15.98 -14.11 -21.89
N GLU A 157 -16.86 -14.65 -21.04
CA GLU A 157 -16.67 -15.90 -20.30
C GLU A 157 -15.43 -15.93 -19.37
N CYS A 158 -15.00 -14.74 -18.92
CA CYS A 158 -13.89 -14.54 -17.98
C CYS A 158 -14.39 -14.42 -16.52
N GLU A 159 -15.14 -15.43 -16.06
CA GLU A 159 -15.84 -15.39 -14.76
C GLU A 159 -14.93 -15.11 -13.56
N HIS A 160 -13.67 -15.57 -13.61
CA HIS A 160 -12.69 -15.28 -12.55
C HIS A 160 -12.48 -13.77 -12.38
N PHE A 161 -12.34 -13.03 -13.49
CA PHE A 161 -12.17 -11.58 -13.47
C PHE A 161 -13.45 -10.87 -13.05
N ALA A 162 -14.61 -11.34 -13.49
CA ALA A 162 -15.89 -10.82 -13.00
C ALA A 162 -15.98 -10.92 -11.46
N GLY A 163 -15.53 -12.04 -10.88
CA GLY A 163 -15.44 -12.22 -9.44
C GLY A 163 -14.43 -11.27 -8.75
N VAL A 164 -13.34 -10.88 -9.42
CA VAL A 164 -12.41 -9.85 -8.91
C VAL A 164 -13.08 -8.49 -8.86
N PHE A 165 -13.74 -8.07 -9.94
CA PHE A 165 -14.42 -6.76 -9.98
C PHE A 165 -15.61 -6.68 -9.02
N GLN A 166 -16.34 -7.78 -8.82
CA GLN A 166 -17.39 -7.85 -7.81
C GLN A 166 -16.85 -7.66 -6.39
N ARG A 167 -15.69 -8.27 -6.07
CA ARG A 167 -15.05 -8.08 -4.77
C ARG A 167 -14.58 -6.64 -4.57
N ALA A 168 -14.05 -6.01 -5.61
CA ALA A 168 -13.69 -4.59 -5.56
C ALA A 168 -14.91 -3.70 -5.30
N LEU A 169 -16.06 -3.99 -5.92
CA LEU A 169 -17.32 -3.28 -5.64
C LEU A 169 -17.78 -3.43 -4.18
N ASN A 170 -17.68 -4.64 -3.62
CA ASN A 170 -18.05 -4.86 -2.22
C ASN A 170 -17.14 -4.05 -1.30
N ALA A 171 -15.81 -4.11 -1.51
CA ALA A 171 -14.85 -3.33 -0.73
C ALA A 171 -15.03 -1.81 -0.86
N LEU A 172 -15.56 -1.32 -1.98
CA LEU A 172 -15.86 0.10 -2.20
C LEU A 172 -17.12 0.57 -1.45
N ASN A 173 -18.08 -0.34 -1.26
CA ASN A 173 -19.39 -0.05 -0.68
C ASN A 173 -19.47 -0.36 0.82
N ASP A 174 -18.61 -1.24 1.32
CA ASP A 174 -18.52 -1.51 2.76
C ASP A 174 -17.85 -0.31 3.47
N ASP A 175 -18.53 0.20 4.49
CA ASP A 175 -18.00 1.23 5.40
C ASP A 175 -16.76 0.69 6.14
N ASP A 176 -15.89 1.58 6.64
CA ASP A 176 -14.47 1.41 7.06
C ASP A 176 -14.03 0.11 7.82
N THR A 177 -14.92 -0.77 8.25
CA THR A 177 -14.67 -1.96 9.09
C THR A 177 -14.25 -3.24 8.34
N ILE A 178 -14.59 -3.42 7.06
CA ILE A 178 -14.38 -4.70 6.36
C ILE A 178 -13.09 -4.73 5.51
N ALA A 179 -12.56 -3.57 5.11
CA ALA A 179 -11.29 -3.50 4.37
C ALA A 179 -10.13 -4.17 5.14
N ALA A 180 -10.10 -4.05 6.48
CA ALA A 180 -9.12 -4.71 7.34
C ALA A 180 -9.33 -6.24 7.44
N GLU A 181 -10.58 -6.71 7.57
CA GLU A 181 -10.89 -8.15 7.60
C GLU A 181 -10.64 -8.87 6.26
N TYR A 182 -10.84 -8.18 5.12
CA TYR A 182 -10.59 -8.77 3.80
C TYR A 182 -9.10 -8.94 3.51
N ILE A 183 -8.25 -8.07 4.06
CA ILE A 183 -6.79 -8.15 3.93
C ILE A 183 -6.26 -9.37 4.70
N ASP A 184 -6.75 -9.63 5.91
CA ASP A 184 -6.29 -10.77 6.75
C ASP A 184 -6.75 -12.15 6.21
N LYS A 185 -8.00 -12.24 5.69
CA LYS A 185 -8.57 -13.54 5.26
C LYS A 185 -8.08 -14.04 3.90
N ASN A 186 -7.64 -13.16 2.99
CA ASN A 186 -7.34 -13.54 1.61
C ASN A 186 -5.82 -13.60 1.28
N ILE A 187 -4.94 -13.26 2.22
CA ILE A 187 -3.47 -13.30 2.03
C ILE A 187 -2.79 -14.41 2.86
N ARG A 188 -3.53 -15.13 3.74
CA ARG A 188 -3.07 -16.46 4.14
C ARG A 188 -3.16 -17.36 2.91
N PRO A 189 -2.11 -18.10 2.53
CA PRO A 189 -2.22 -19.03 1.43
C PRO A 189 -3.32 -20.02 1.81
N ALA A 190 -4.45 -19.97 1.09
CA ALA A 190 -5.30 -21.12 0.96
C ALA A 190 -4.34 -22.24 0.56
N THR A 191 -4.23 -23.25 1.42
CA THR A 191 -3.42 -24.44 1.23
C THR A 191 -3.83 -25.09 -0.09
N ALA A 192 -3.20 -24.65 -1.18
CA ALA A 192 -3.34 -25.23 -2.49
C ALA A 192 -2.63 -26.58 -2.42
N LYS A 193 -3.42 -27.62 -2.15
CA LYS A 193 -3.05 -28.99 -2.51
C LYS A 193 -2.86 -29.02 -4.02
N PHE A 194 -1.65 -28.76 -4.49
CA PHE A 194 -1.25 -29.09 -5.85
C PHE A 194 -1.22 -30.61 -5.97
N ARG A 195 -2.25 -31.16 -6.63
CA ARG A 195 -2.24 -32.54 -7.10
C ARG A 195 -1.41 -32.54 -8.40
N ALA A 196 -0.21 -33.10 -8.35
CA ALA A 196 0.61 -33.30 -9.53
C ALA A 196 -0.15 -34.18 -10.53
N ILE A 197 -0.36 -33.67 -11.74
CA ILE A 197 -0.69 -34.48 -12.91
C ILE A 197 0.51 -34.34 -13.84
N PHE A 198 1.43 -35.30 -13.78
CA PHE A 198 2.30 -35.60 -14.91
C PHE A 198 1.80 -36.92 -15.50
N SER A 199 1.20 -36.84 -16.68
CA SER A 199 1.00 -37.96 -17.59
C SER A 199 1.77 -37.65 -18.86
N GLY A 200 2.84 -38.43 -19.07
CA GLY A 200 3.79 -38.39 -20.17
C GLY A 200 4.85 -39.44 -19.89
#